data_AF-A0A1Q9HQH4-F1
#
_entry.id   AF-A0A1Q9HQH4-F1
#
_cell.length_a   1.000
_cell.length_b   1.000
_cell.length_c   1.000
_cell.angle_alpha   90.00
_cell.angle_beta   90.00
_cell.angle_gamma   90.00
#
_symmetry.space_group_name_H-M   'P 1'
#
loop_
_entity.id
_entity.type
_entity.pdbx_description
1 polymer ?
#
loop_
_entity_poly.entity_id
_entity_poly.type
_entity_poly.pdbx_seq_one_letter_code
_entity_poly.pdbx_strand_id
1 'polypeptide(L)'
;MCKLVKQTSITYLFLLLALVAVSLKHAPKVMASQFAENVHYVTLDHQASPDKQVKIFYTPYCRPCAIVHKPLQKMAEKVGLKFYDIPVDFGPLGKDIQASIAAASDQGHAENYVQRLITSIHFQPSTTPNSREELALMLEECGVDSEKFRQDCQELQQKTAYFDQVVEQYKITSTPTIIVNGNKQVLLGGLKSFAELESLLIELSQS
;
A
#
# COMPACT_ATOMS: atom_id res chain seq x y z
N MET A 1 61.78 -10.79 40.95
CA MET A 1 60.90 -11.31 39.87
C MET A 1 59.39 -11.17 40.17
N CYS A 2 58.94 -10.89 41.40
CA CYS A 2 57.50 -10.86 41.74
C CYS A 2 56.75 -9.54 41.40
N LYS A 3 57.44 -8.40 41.25
CA LYS A 3 56.80 -7.08 40.95
C LYS A 3 56.45 -6.87 39.47
N LEU A 4 57.25 -7.40 38.55
CA LEU A 4 57.09 -7.19 37.11
C LEU A 4 55.83 -7.89 36.57
N VAL A 5 55.56 -9.11 37.05
CA VAL A 5 54.37 -9.92 36.68
C VAL A 5 53.06 -9.27 37.16
N LYS A 6 53.07 -8.64 38.34
CA LYS A 6 51.91 -7.90 38.86
C LYS A 6 51.59 -6.67 38.00
N GLN A 7 52.62 -5.98 37.52
CA GLN A 7 52.47 -4.75 36.75
C GLN A 7 51.99 -5.03 35.32
N THR A 8 52.42 -6.15 34.71
CA THR A 8 51.91 -6.63 33.41
C THR A 8 50.46 -7.11 33.53
N SER A 9 50.10 -7.85 34.57
CA SER A 9 48.70 -8.33 34.74
C SER A 9 47.71 -7.17 34.94
N ILE A 10 48.10 -6.10 35.64
CA ILE A 10 47.25 -4.92 35.81
C ILE A 10 47.06 -4.18 34.48
N THR A 11 48.11 -4.06 33.66
CA THR A 11 48.00 -3.40 32.35
C THR A 11 47.16 -4.21 31.35
N TYR A 12 47.27 -5.54 31.34
CA TYR A 12 46.38 -6.39 30.54
C TYR A 12 44.92 -6.33 30.99
N LEU A 13 44.67 -6.24 32.30
CA LEU A 13 43.32 -6.07 32.84
C LEU A 13 42.71 -4.73 32.43
N PHE A 14 43.49 -3.64 32.44
CA PHE A 14 43.05 -2.32 31.95
C PHE A 14 42.81 -2.31 30.43
N LEU A 15 43.64 -2.99 29.64
CA LEU A 15 43.45 -3.15 28.19
C LEU A 15 42.20 -3.96 27.85
N LEU A 16 41.94 -5.05 28.58
CA LEU A 16 40.72 -5.86 28.43
C LEU A 16 39.46 -5.06 28.82
N LEU A 17 39.52 -4.27 29.90
CA LEU A 17 38.40 -3.41 30.30
C LEU A 17 38.10 -2.33 29.25
N ALA A 18 39.15 -1.75 28.65
CA ALA A 18 39.02 -0.73 27.62
C ALA A 18 38.43 -1.30 26.31
N LEU A 19 38.81 -2.52 25.93
CA LEU A 19 38.24 -3.21 24.76
C LEU A 19 36.74 -3.50 24.94
N VAL A 20 36.32 -4.00 26.11
CA VAL A 20 34.90 -4.23 26.42
C VAL A 20 34.10 -2.92 26.41
N ALA A 21 34.65 -1.83 26.96
CA ALA A 21 33.96 -0.53 26.98
C ALA A 21 33.76 0.11 25.58
N VAL A 22 34.61 -0.22 24.60
CA VAL A 22 34.46 0.24 23.21
C VAL A 22 33.43 -0.60 22.45
N SER A 23 33.29 -1.89 22.78
CA SER A 23 32.29 -2.79 22.18
C SER A 23 30.85 -2.40 22.52
N LEU A 24 30.58 -1.88 23.72
CA LEU A 24 29.22 -1.46 24.11
C LEU A 24 28.73 -0.20 23.39
N LYS A 25 29.63 0.65 22.87
CA LYS A 25 29.26 1.88 22.14
C LYS A 25 28.73 1.61 20.72
N HIS A 26 28.97 0.42 20.20
CA HIS A 26 28.53 -0.03 18.88
C HIS A 26 27.41 -1.08 18.96
N ALA A 27 26.79 -1.25 20.13
CA ALA A 27 25.56 -2.03 20.19
C ALA A 27 24.54 -1.38 19.24
N PRO A 28 23.98 -2.12 18.27
CA PRO A 28 22.92 -1.59 17.44
C PRO A 28 21.81 -1.17 18.38
N LYS A 29 21.47 0.13 18.36
CA LYS A 29 20.24 0.59 18.98
C LYS A 29 19.13 -0.15 18.25
N VAL A 30 18.52 -1.13 18.90
CA VAL A 30 17.23 -1.65 18.50
C VAL A 30 16.30 -0.43 18.60
N MET A 31 16.08 0.24 17.46
CA MET A 31 15.02 1.23 17.35
C MET A 31 13.76 0.43 17.64
N ALA A 32 13.15 0.67 18.80
CA ALA A 32 11.83 0.11 19.07
C ALA A 32 10.94 0.54 17.90
N SER A 33 10.30 -0.43 17.25
CA SER A 33 9.34 -0.15 16.18
C SER A 33 8.34 0.89 16.69
N GLN A 34 8.15 1.96 15.92
CA GLN A 34 7.18 3.00 16.27
C GLN A 34 5.75 2.46 16.18
N PHE A 35 5.56 1.35 15.45
CA PHE A 35 4.26 0.82 15.08
C PHE A 35 4.02 -0.57 15.67
N ALA A 36 3.07 -0.67 16.59
CA ALA A 36 2.64 -1.94 17.15
C ALA A 36 1.61 -2.70 16.28
N GLU A 37 1.79 -4.02 16.19
CA GLU A 37 0.79 -5.00 15.73
C GLU A 37 -0.51 -4.85 16.56
N ASN A 38 -1.67 -5.03 15.91
CA ASN A 38 -3.02 -4.79 16.43
C ASN A 38 -3.37 -3.33 16.77
N VAL A 39 -2.42 -2.40 16.61
CA VAL A 39 -2.68 -0.95 16.72
C VAL A 39 -2.60 -0.29 15.35
N HIS A 40 -1.51 -0.50 14.62
CA HIS A 40 -1.25 0.18 13.35
C HIS A 40 -1.32 -0.76 12.14
N TYR A 41 -1.12 -2.05 12.37
CA TYR A 41 -1.27 -3.09 11.36
C TYR A 41 -1.63 -4.43 11.99
N VAL A 42 -2.10 -5.36 11.17
CA VAL A 42 -2.24 -6.78 11.52
C VAL A 42 -1.51 -7.65 10.50
N THR A 43 -0.97 -8.77 10.96
CA THR A 43 -0.34 -9.80 10.12
C THR A 43 -1.40 -10.82 9.72
N LEU A 44 -1.67 -10.91 8.43
CA LEU A 44 -2.58 -11.87 7.85
C LEU A 44 -1.91 -13.25 7.77
N ASP A 45 -2.73 -14.30 7.78
CA ASP A 45 -2.29 -15.68 7.49
C ASP A 45 -2.06 -15.87 5.98
N HIS A 46 -1.13 -15.08 5.45
CA HIS A 46 -0.69 -15.05 4.08
C HIS A 46 0.84 -15.03 4.06
N GLN A 47 1.43 -15.68 3.07
CA GLN A 47 2.86 -15.61 2.87
C GLN A 47 3.27 -14.17 2.52
N ALA A 48 4.32 -13.67 3.18
CA ALA A 48 4.94 -12.41 2.79
C ALA A 48 5.44 -12.50 1.35
N SER A 49 5.17 -11.46 0.57
CA SER A 49 5.65 -11.35 -0.79
C SER A 49 7.14 -11.00 -0.78
N PRO A 50 7.95 -11.62 -1.66
CA PRO A 50 9.34 -11.22 -1.83
C PRO A 50 9.47 -9.83 -2.49
N ASP A 51 8.41 -9.35 -3.15
CA ASP A 51 8.38 -8.05 -3.79
C ASP A 51 7.91 -6.97 -2.82
N LYS A 52 8.64 -5.85 -2.79
CA LYS A 52 8.23 -4.65 -2.08
C LYS A 52 7.02 -4.03 -2.75
N GLN A 53 5.86 -4.16 -2.13
CA GLN A 53 4.60 -3.75 -2.75
C GLN A 53 3.57 -3.28 -1.73
N VAL A 54 2.64 -2.47 -2.21
CA VAL A 54 1.41 -2.13 -1.49
C VAL A 54 0.21 -2.34 -2.40
N LYS A 55 -0.80 -3.04 -1.89
CA LYS A 55 -2.11 -3.21 -2.51
C LYS A 55 -3.10 -2.31 -1.81
N ILE A 56 -3.93 -1.59 -2.58
CA ILE A 56 -5.14 -0.95 -2.07
C ILE A 56 -6.36 -1.61 -2.70
N PHE A 57 -7.26 -2.07 -1.84
CA PHE A 57 -8.60 -2.52 -2.20
C PHE A 57 -9.57 -1.38 -1.96
N TYR A 58 -10.23 -0.90 -3.00
CA TYR A 58 -11.05 0.30 -2.92
C TYR A 58 -12.21 0.31 -3.91
N THR A 59 -13.18 1.17 -3.63
CA THR A 59 -14.19 1.61 -4.61
C THR A 59 -14.18 3.14 -4.63
N PRO A 60 -14.31 3.80 -5.80
CA PRO A 60 -14.37 5.25 -5.88
C PRO A 60 -15.62 5.81 -5.17
N TYR A 61 -16.64 5.01 -4.85
CA TYR A 61 -17.79 5.42 -4.03
C TYR A 61 -17.49 5.54 -2.54
N CYS A 62 -16.36 5.01 -2.07
CA CYS A 62 -15.97 5.05 -0.66
C CYS A 62 -15.26 6.38 -0.35
N ARG A 63 -15.84 7.20 0.54
CA ARG A 63 -15.27 8.51 0.91
C ARG A 63 -13.86 8.42 1.52
N PRO A 64 -13.56 7.49 2.45
CA PRO A 64 -12.19 7.32 2.92
C PRO A 64 -11.20 6.89 1.82
N CYS A 65 -11.66 6.10 0.85
CA CYS A 65 -10.88 5.69 -0.31
C CYS A 65 -10.48 6.89 -1.18
N ALA A 66 -11.46 7.78 -1.47
CA ALA A 66 -11.23 9.03 -2.18
C ALA A 66 -10.18 9.94 -1.52
N ILE A 67 -10.05 9.87 -0.20
CA ILE A 67 -9.09 10.65 0.58
C ILE A 67 -7.69 10.02 0.55
N VAL A 68 -7.59 8.69 0.69
CA VAL A 68 -6.30 8.00 0.87
C VAL A 68 -5.63 7.55 -0.43
N HIS A 69 -6.40 7.31 -1.51
CA HIS A 69 -5.92 6.65 -2.73
C HIS A 69 -4.71 7.35 -3.37
N LYS A 70 -4.86 8.61 -3.77
CA LYS A 70 -3.78 9.39 -4.39
C LYS A 70 -2.59 9.62 -3.45
N PRO A 71 -2.78 10.03 -2.18
CA PRO A 71 -1.67 10.11 -1.23
C PRO A 71 -0.90 8.79 -1.09
N LEU A 72 -1.60 7.66 -0.96
CA LEU A 72 -0.98 6.34 -0.84
C LEU A 72 -0.16 5.98 -2.09
N GLN A 73 -0.69 6.25 -3.29
CA GLN A 73 0.03 6.03 -4.54
C GLN A 73 1.34 6.83 -4.58
N LYS A 74 1.31 8.12 -4.20
CA LYS A 74 2.51 8.97 -4.16
C LYS A 74 3.50 8.55 -3.08
N MET A 75 3.03 8.09 -1.92
CA MET A 75 3.90 7.52 -0.88
C MET A 75 4.58 6.25 -1.38
N ALA A 76 3.83 5.34 -2.01
CA ALA A 76 4.36 4.11 -2.59
C ALA A 76 5.47 4.40 -3.60
N GLU A 77 5.23 5.34 -4.53
CA GLU A 77 6.21 5.82 -5.50
C GLU A 77 7.46 6.37 -4.80
N LYS A 78 7.29 7.29 -3.86
CA LYS A 78 8.39 7.93 -3.12
C LYS A 78 9.27 6.94 -2.35
N VAL A 79 8.68 5.88 -1.80
CA VAL A 79 9.40 4.89 -0.99
C VAL A 79 9.77 3.63 -1.77
N GLY A 80 9.55 3.62 -3.09
CA GLY A 80 9.98 2.54 -3.99
C GLY A 80 9.16 1.25 -3.87
N LEU A 81 7.88 1.35 -3.48
CA LEU A 81 6.95 0.22 -3.45
C LEU A 81 6.21 0.11 -4.78
N LYS A 82 6.05 -1.11 -5.28
CA LYS A 82 5.12 -1.36 -6.39
C LYS A 82 3.68 -1.16 -5.89
N PHE A 83 2.99 -0.20 -6.48
CA PHE A 83 1.59 0.10 -6.17
C PHE A 83 0.66 -0.79 -6.99
N TYR A 84 -0.21 -1.52 -6.33
CA TYR A 84 -1.24 -2.34 -6.94
C TYR A 84 -2.61 -1.77 -6.63
N ASP A 85 -3.28 -1.34 -7.68
CA ASP A 85 -4.59 -0.73 -7.64
C ASP A 85 -5.67 -1.80 -7.86
N ILE A 86 -6.41 -2.16 -6.81
CA ILE A 86 -7.38 -3.26 -6.84
C ILE A 86 -8.79 -2.70 -6.62
N PRO A 87 -9.52 -2.31 -7.69
CA PRO A 87 -10.90 -1.89 -7.54
C PRO A 87 -11.76 -3.09 -7.13
N VAL A 88 -12.67 -2.89 -6.16
CA VAL A 88 -13.62 -3.90 -5.73
C VAL A 88 -15.00 -3.66 -6.34
N ASP A 89 -15.74 -4.72 -6.59
CA ASP A 89 -17.13 -4.71 -7.08
C ASP A 89 -18.13 -4.33 -5.98
N PHE A 90 -17.91 -3.18 -5.31
CA PHE A 90 -18.80 -2.65 -4.29
C PHE A 90 -19.45 -1.36 -4.76
N GLY A 91 -20.77 -1.26 -4.54
CA GLY A 91 -21.57 -0.07 -4.84
C GLY A 91 -22.22 -0.12 -6.23
N PRO A 92 -22.81 1.00 -6.66
CA PRO A 92 -23.41 1.12 -7.99
C PRO A 92 -22.38 0.84 -9.09
N LEU A 93 -22.80 0.17 -10.17
CA LEU A 93 -21.94 -0.13 -11.32
C LEU A 93 -20.63 -0.86 -10.97
N GLY A 94 -20.55 -1.60 -9.86
CA GLY A 94 -19.27 -2.10 -9.33
C GLY A 94 -18.39 -2.84 -10.37
N LYS A 95 -18.94 -3.82 -11.10
CA LYS A 95 -18.24 -4.51 -12.20
C LYS A 95 -17.83 -3.58 -13.33
N ASP A 96 -18.70 -2.65 -13.73
CA ASP A 96 -18.39 -1.68 -14.78
C ASP A 96 -17.29 -0.72 -14.34
N ILE A 97 -17.25 -0.32 -13.06
CA ILE A 97 -16.19 0.51 -12.47
C ILE A 97 -14.86 -0.26 -12.43
N GLN A 98 -14.87 -1.53 -12.04
CA GLN A 98 -13.66 -2.37 -12.09
C GLN A 98 -13.13 -2.46 -13.53
N ALA A 99 -14.01 -2.75 -14.48
CA ALA A 99 -13.66 -2.88 -15.90
C ALA A 99 -13.18 -1.54 -16.50
N SER A 100 -13.79 -0.42 -16.13
CA SER A 100 -13.39 0.89 -16.65
C SER A 100 -12.03 1.33 -16.08
N ILE A 101 -11.77 1.08 -14.80
CA ILE A 101 -10.45 1.31 -14.19
C ILE A 101 -9.39 0.41 -14.82
N ALA A 102 -9.71 -0.86 -15.10
CA ALA A 102 -8.82 -1.77 -15.85
C ALA A 102 -8.50 -1.23 -17.25
N ALA A 103 -9.51 -0.76 -17.99
CA ALA A 103 -9.33 -0.19 -19.32
C ALA A 103 -8.45 1.06 -19.30
N ALA A 104 -8.64 1.95 -18.32
CA ALA A 104 -7.78 3.12 -18.13
C ALA A 104 -6.35 2.72 -17.75
N SER A 105 -6.18 1.70 -16.90
CA SER A 105 -4.88 1.20 -16.47
C SER A 105 -4.06 0.64 -17.64
N ASP A 106 -4.69 -0.14 -18.52
CA ASP A 106 -4.05 -0.74 -19.70
C ASP A 106 -3.51 0.31 -20.68
N GLN A 107 -4.08 1.51 -20.66
CA GLN A 107 -3.69 2.62 -21.51
C GLN A 107 -2.85 3.67 -20.77
N GLY A 108 -2.48 3.42 -19.50
CA GLY A 108 -1.63 4.33 -18.72
C GLY A 108 -2.35 5.57 -18.17
N HIS A 109 -3.68 5.55 -18.12
CA HIS A 109 -4.53 6.67 -17.71
C HIS A 109 -5.23 6.46 -16.36
N ALA A 110 -4.89 5.41 -15.60
CA ALA A 110 -5.54 5.08 -14.33
C ALA A 110 -5.57 6.24 -13.32
N GLU A 111 -4.46 6.94 -13.07
CA GLU A 111 -4.43 8.05 -12.09
C GLU A 111 -5.45 9.15 -12.46
N ASN A 112 -5.49 9.56 -13.72
CA ASN A 112 -6.41 10.61 -14.19
C ASN A 112 -7.86 10.15 -14.13
N TYR A 113 -8.14 8.93 -14.59
CA TYR A 113 -9.49 8.39 -14.63
C TYR A 113 -10.07 8.14 -13.23
N VAL A 114 -9.29 7.54 -12.32
CA VAL A 114 -9.71 7.32 -10.93
C VAL A 114 -9.95 8.65 -10.22
N GLN A 115 -9.09 9.64 -10.43
CA GLN A 115 -9.29 10.98 -9.89
C GLN A 115 -10.59 11.61 -10.43
N ARG A 116 -10.87 11.44 -11.72
CA ARG A 116 -12.11 11.95 -12.33
C ARG A 116 -13.35 11.27 -11.75
N LEU A 117 -13.34 9.95 -11.58
CA LEU A 117 -14.41 9.20 -10.93
C LEU A 117 -14.66 9.70 -9.50
N ILE A 118 -13.60 9.81 -8.70
CA ILE A 118 -13.69 10.34 -7.33
C ILE A 118 -14.26 11.76 -7.30
N THR A 119 -13.76 12.64 -8.17
CA THR A 119 -14.24 14.03 -8.27
C THR A 119 -15.73 14.06 -8.62
N SER A 120 -16.13 13.27 -9.61
CA SER A 120 -17.51 13.17 -10.06
C SER A 120 -18.44 12.69 -8.93
N ILE A 121 -18.09 11.58 -8.27
CA ILE A 121 -18.91 10.95 -7.24
C ILE A 121 -19.00 11.80 -5.96
N HIS A 122 -17.89 12.35 -5.47
CA HIS A 122 -17.85 12.98 -4.13
C HIS A 122 -17.95 14.49 -4.14
N PHE A 123 -17.66 15.15 -5.26
CA PHE A 123 -17.52 16.61 -5.33
C PHE A 123 -18.40 17.26 -6.42
N GLN A 124 -18.79 16.51 -7.45
CA GLN A 124 -19.61 17.00 -8.56
C GLN A 124 -20.73 16.00 -8.88
N PRO A 125 -21.63 15.69 -7.92
CA PRO A 125 -22.53 14.55 -8.01
C PRO A 125 -23.46 14.57 -9.23
N SER A 126 -23.76 15.73 -9.80
CA SER A 126 -24.53 15.88 -11.05
C SER A 126 -23.84 15.27 -12.28
N THR A 127 -22.55 14.94 -12.18
CA THR A 127 -21.76 14.31 -13.25
C THR A 127 -21.51 12.82 -13.01
N THR A 128 -22.04 12.26 -11.91
CA THR A 128 -21.80 10.87 -11.50
C THR A 128 -22.29 9.92 -12.58
N PRO A 129 -21.42 9.04 -13.12
CA PRO A 129 -21.84 8.02 -14.07
C PRO A 129 -22.90 7.11 -13.45
N ASN A 130 -23.99 6.91 -14.17
CA ASN A 130 -25.09 6.02 -13.78
C ASN A 130 -25.26 4.81 -14.73
N SER A 131 -24.43 4.73 -15.78
CA SER A 131 -24.45 3.64 -16.75
C SER A 131 -23.04 3.34 -17.27
N ARG A 132 -22.88 2.15 -17.88
CA ARG A 132 -21.65 1.76 -18.59
C ARG A 132 -21.28 2.73 -19.71
N GLU A 133 -22.26 3.26 -20.42
CA GLU A 133 -22.03 4.23 -21.50
C GLU A 133 -21.44 5.55 -20.96
N GLU A 134 -21.98 6.07 -19.86
CA GLU A 134 -21.42 7.28 -19.23
C GLU A 134 -20.01 7.05 -18.69
N LEU A 135 -19.70 5.84 -18.20
CA LEU A 135 -18.33 5.46 -17.85
C LEU A 135 -17.41 5.44 -19.08
N ALA A 136 -17.90 4.99 -20.23
CA ALA A 136 -17.15 4.97 -21.49
C ALA A 136 -16.85 6.39 -22.00
N LEU A 137 -17.84 7.29 -21.94
CA LEU A 137 -17.63 8.70 -22.28
C LEU A 137 -16.62 9.36 -21.33
N MET A 138 -16.69 9.07 -20.03
CA MET A 138 -15.72 9.58 -19.06
C MET A 138 -14.30 9.03 -19.31
N LEU A 139 -14.17 7.78 -19.78
CA LEU A 139 -12.89 7.22 -20.22
C LEU A 139 -12.31 8.03 -21.39
N GLU A 140 -13.12 8.30 -22.41
CA GLU A 140 -12.73 9.08 -23.59
C GLU A 140 -12.29 10.51 -23.21
N GLU A 141 -13.02 11.16 -22.31
CA GLU A 141 -12.63 12.48 -21.77
C GLU A 141 -11.27 12.46 -21.03
N CYS A 142 -10.85 11.28 -20.53
CA CYS A 142 -9.55 11.08 -19.90
C CYS A 142 -8.46 10.61 -20.88
N GLY A 143 -8.78 10.53 -22.18
CA GLY A 143 -7.85 10.11 -23.24
C GLY A 143 -7.78 8.59 -23.47
N VAL A 144 -8.74 7.82 -22.95
CA VAL A 144 -8.78 6.36 -23.07
C VAL A 144 -9.67 5.94 -24.23
N ASP A 145 -9.20 5.04 -25.10
CA ASP A 145 -10.05 4.35 -26.07
C ASP A 145 -11.01 3.41 -25.32
N SER A 146 -12.30 3.75 -25.35
CA SER A 146 -13.33 3.05 -24.59
C SER A 146 -13.89 1.83 -25.33
N GLU A 147 -13.48 1.54 -26.57
CA GLU A 147 -14.12 0.50 -27.40
C GLU A 147 -14.03 -0.89 -26.75
N LYS A 148 -12.84 -1.26 -26.24
CA LYS A 148 -12.65 -2.52 -25.51
C LYS A 148 -13.54 -2.61 -24.27
N PHE A 149 -13.74 -1.48 -23.59
CA PHE A 149 -14.63 -1.39 -22.44
C PHE A 149 -16.10 -1.50 -22.87
N ARG A 150 -16.54 -0.82 -23.92
CA ARG A 150 -17.92 -0.94 -24.44
C ARG A 150 -18.24 -2.39 -24.85
N GLN A 151 -17.29 -3.05 -25.51
CA GLN A 151 -17.42 -4.43 -25.99
C GLN A 151 -17.30 -5.49 -24.89
N ASP A 152 -16.88 -5.10 -23.67
CA ASP A 152 -16.57 -6.05 -22.58
C ASP A 152 -15.61 -7.16 -23.02
N CYS A 153 -14.49 -6.76 -23.65
CA CYS A 153 -13.60 -7.72 -24.28
C CYS A 153 -13.02 -8.73 -23.27
N GLN A 154 -12.62 -9.90 -23.77
CA GLN A 154 -12.16 -11.02 -22.95
C GLN A 154 -10.97 -10.64 -22.05
N GLU A 155 -10.07 -9.76 -22.51
CA GLU A 155 -8.93 -9.29 -21.72
C GLU A 155 -9.36 -8.49 -20.48
N LEU A 156 -10.41 -7.65 -20.61
CA LEU A 156 -10.97 -6.93 -19.47
C LEU A 156 -11.67 -7.87 -18.51
N GLN A 157 -12.43 -8.85 -19.03
CA GLN A 157 -13.06 -9.89 -18.20
C GLN A 157 -12.03 -10.69 -17.40
N GLN A 158 -10.89 -11.03 -18.00
CA GLN A 158 -9.79 -11.71 -17.30
C GLN A 158 -9.18 -10.83 -16.20
N LYS A 159 -9.04 -9.52 -16.44
CA LYS A 159 -8.52 -8.57 -15.44
C LYS A 159 -9.47 -8.37 -14.27
N THR A 160 -10.76 -8.21 -14.54
CA THR A 160 -11.76 -8.07 -13.47
C THR A 160 -11.91 -9.36 -12.68
N ALA A 161 -11.89 -10.53 -13.34
CA ALA A 161 -11.85 -11.82 -12.66
C ALA A 161 -10.60 -11.98 -11.77
N TYR A 162 -9.44 -11.47 -12.21
CA TYR A 162 -8.25 -11.42 -11.36
C TYR A 162 -8.46 -10.53 -10.12
N PHE A 163 -9.05 -9.34 -10.27
CA PHE A 163 -9.37 -8.49 -9.12
C PHE A 163 -10.28 -9.20 -8.13
N ASP A 164 -11.34 -9.85 -8.62
CA ASP A 164 -12.28 -10.60 -7.79
C ASP A 164 -11.60 -11.76 -7.05
N GLN A 165 -10.74 -12.51 -7.74
CA GLN A 165 -9.96 -13.58 -7.13
C GLN A 165 -9.06 -13.06 -6.00
N VAL A 166 -8.40 -11.91 -6.19
CA VAL A 166 -7.55 -11.32 -5.16
C VAL A 166 -8.39 -10.78 -3.99
N VAL A 167 -9.55 -10.16 -4.26
CA VAL A 167 -10.52 -9.74 -3.24
C VAL A 167 -10.98 -10.92 -2.38
N GLU A 168 -11.32 -12.05 -3.02
CA GLU A 168 -11.72 -13.28 -2.33
C GLU A 168 -10.56 -13.88 -1.52
N GLN A 169 -9.36 -14.00 -2.13
CA GLN A 169 -8.17 -14.54 -1.48
C GLN A 169 -7.86 -13.79 -0.17
N TYR A 170 -7.95 -12.46 -0.19
CA TYR A 170 -7.72 -11.62 0.98
C TYR A 170 -8.96 -11.43 1.87
N LYS A 171 -10.09 -12.07 1.54
CA LYS A 171 -11.36 -11.99 2.27
C LYS A 171 -11.79 -10.53 2.53
N ILE A 172 -11.64 -9.69 1.52
CA ILE A 172 -11.90 -8.26 1.64
C ILE A 172 -13.40 -8.02 1.75
N THR A 173 -13.83 -7.46 2.88
CA THR A 173 -15.24 -7.14 3.18
C THR A 173 -15.48 -5.65 3.38
N SER A 174 -14.43 -4.83 3.37
CA SER A 174 -14.52 -3.38 3.57
C SER A 174 -13.43 -2.64 2.80
N THR A 175 -13.69 -1.35 2.54
CA THR A 175 -12.76 -0.47 1.86
C THR A 175 -12.57 0.86 2.62
N PRO A 176 -11.39 1.49 2.51
CA PRO A 176 -10.19 0.96 1.88
C PRO A 176 -9.56 -0.14 2.76
N THR A 177 -9.04 -1.19 2.13
CA THR A 177 -8.12 -2.13 2.79
C THR A 177 -6.75 -1.97 2.14
N ILE A 178 -5.70 -1.78 2.94
CA ILE A 178 -4.33 -1.57 2.45
C ILE A 178 -3.47 -2.71 2.97
N ILE A 179 -2.76 -3.39 2.08
CA ILE A 179 -1.90 -4.53 2.41
C ILE A 179 -0.49 -4.30 1.88
N VAL A 180 0.49 -4.28 2.77
CA VAL A 180 1.92 -4.15 2.47
C VAL A 180 2.56 -5.53 2.42
N ASN A 181 3.42 -5.76 1.43
CA ASN A 181 4.19 -6.98 1.23
C ASN A 181 3.36 -8.27 1.33
N GLY A 182 2.09 -8.19 0.93
CA GLY A 182 1.20 -9.35 0.81
C GLY A 182 0.61 -9.89 2.12
N ASN A 183 1.06 -9.47 3.31
CA ASN A 183 0.52 -9.97 4.57
C ASN A 183 0.43 -8.96 5.72
N LYS A 184 0.84 -7.70 5.54
CA LYS A 184 0.68 -6.66 6.57
C LYS A 184 -0.48 -5.75 6.22
N GLN A 185 -1.64 -5.98 6.82
CA GLN A 185 -2.80 -5.11 6.63
C GLN A 185 -2.70 -3.88 7.54
N VAL A 186 -2.76 -2.69 6.97
CA VAL A 186 -2.73 -1.42 7.71
C VAL A 186 -4.07 -1.17 8.42
N LEU A 187 -3.99 -0.78 9.68
CA LEU A 187 -5.12 -0.31 10.48
C LEU A 187 -5.14 1.23 10.48
N LEU A 188 -5.83 1.82 9.49
CA LEU A 188 -5.89 3.28 9.34
C LEU A 188 -6.39 4.01 10.60
N GLY A 189 -7.28 3.40 11.38
CA GLY A 189 -7.80 3.98 12.63
C GLY A 189 -6.77 4.14 13.74
N GLY A 190 -5.63 3.44 13.66
CA GLY A 190 -4.51 3.60 14.58
C GLY A 190 -3.54 4.72 14.20
N LEU A 191 -3.71 5.33 13.03
CA LEU A 191 -2.83 6.36 12.51
C LEU A 191 -3.42 7.75 12.73
N LYS A 192 -2.56 8.71 13.06
CA LYS A 192 -2.95 10.10 13.36
C LYS A 192 -2.76 11.03 12.17
N SER A 193 -1.98 10.63 11.16
CA SER A 193 -1.68 11.46 10.00
C SER A 193 -1.20 10.64 8.80
N PHE A 194 -1.17 11.28 7.63
CA PHE A 194 -0.52 10.73 6.44
C PHE A 194 0.99 10.55 6.60
N ALA A 195 1.65 11.34 7.44
CA ALA A 195 3.08 11.16 7.73
C ALA A 195 3.33 9.88 8.53
N GLU A 196 2.42 9.51 9.44
CA GLU A 196 2.48 8.22 10.12
C GLU A 196 2.20 7.06 9.16
N LEU A 197 1.25 7.21 8.23
CA LEU A 197 1.02 6.21 7.18
C LEU A 197 2.28 5.99 6.35
N GLU A 198 2.91 7.06 5.85
CA GLU A 198 4.15 6.94 5.08
C GLU A 198 5.27 6.26 5.88
N SER A 199 5.44 6.64 7.15
CA SER A 199 6.45 6.03 8.04
C SER A 199 6.16 4.54 8.29
N LEU A 200 4.89 4.16 8.46
CA LEU A 200 4.49 2.77 8.60
C LEU A 200 4.79 1.97 7.32
N LEU A 201 4.53 2.53 6.13
CA LEU A 201 4.87 1.87 4.86
C LEU A 201 6.38 1.62 4.76
N ILE A 202 7.20 2.60 5.15
CA ILE A 202 8.66 2.44 5.17
C ILE A 202 9.06 1.29 6.10
N GLU A 203 8.53 1.25 7.32
CA GLU A 203 8.84 0.21 8.29
C GLU A 203 8.42 -1.19 7.79
N LEU A 204 7.17 -1.33 7.35
CA LEU A 204 6.63 -2.61 6.85
C LEU A 204 7.26 -3.05 5.52
N SER A 205 7.83 -2.13 4.74
CA SER A 205 8.54 -2.48 3.51
C SER A 205 9.90 -3.17 3.72
N GLN A 206 10.42 -3.11 4.96
CA GLN A 206 11.72 -3.66 5.34
C GLN A 206 11.60 -5.02 6.04
N SER A 207 10.40 -5.39 6.49
CA SER A 207 10.07 -6.68 7.11
C SER A 207 9.67 -7.72 6.07
#